data_AF-A0A453RQT7-F1
#
_entry.id   AF-A0A453RQT7-F1
#
_cell.length_a   1.000
_cell.length_b   1.000
_cell.length_c   1.000
_cell.angle_alpha   90.00
_cell.angle_beta   90.00
_cell.angle_gamma   90.00
#
_symmetry.space_group_name_H-M   'P 1'
#
loop_
_entity.id
_entity.type
_entity.pdbx_description
1 polymer ?
#
loop_
_entity_poly.entity_id
_entity_poly.type
_entity_poly.pdbx_seq_one_letter_code
_entity_poly.pdbx_strand_id
1 'polypeptide(L)'
;MACHLRSVSLPSRPHTKVEEELLSLEASISSPSMTIETISDGLRRLGDIYSTIEEIMCLPSNQICSSQQRKMLEGETECSLELLDLCNAMHEDFTELKAIIQDLQVATRKGDDTAAQVKIQSYTRLVKKAKKHFKKAAKKVTSEKEDCRMVRLLSEAREITTSLLESTVHLLSKQIAVPKWSLVSKAFQKKNSVVCKEEQLQVLECSVGDLEAGAGILFRRLLQSRVTLLNILSS
;
A
#
# COMPACT_ATOMS: atom_id res chain seq x y z
N MET A 1 -44.58 36.61 -2.01
CA MET A 1 -43.12 36.75 -2.21
C MET A 1 -42.46 35.53 -1.59
N ALA A 2 -41.91 34.63 -2.40
CA ALA A 2 -41.31 33.39 -1.93
C ALA A 2 -39.83 33.62 -1.59
N CYS A 3 -39.46 33.40 -0.34
CA CYS A 3 -38.06 33.43 0.09
C CYS A 3 -37.36 32.14 -0.32
N HIS A 4 -36.46 32.21 -1.30
CA HIS A 4 -35.53 31.14 -1.60
C HIS A 4 -34.49 31.04 -0.47
N LEU A 5 -34.63 30.04 0.40
CA LEU A 5 -33.57 29.60 1.30
C LEU A 5 -32.46 28.96 0.45
N ARG A 6 -31.37 29.70 0.22
CA ARG A 6 -30.13 29.13 -0.28
C ARG A 6 -29.42 28.43 0.87
N SER A 7 -29.31 27.11 0.79
CA SER A 7 -28.48 26.31 1.67
C SER A 7 -27.03 26.78 1.54
N VAL A 8 -26.50 27.43 2.57
CA VAL A 8 -25.07 27.69 2.71
C VAL A 8 -24.43 26.43 3.29
N SER A 9 -23.84 25.61 2.43
CA SER A 9 -22.92 24.57 2.87
C SER A 9 -21.71 25.25 3.50
N LEU A 10 -21.54 25.06 4.81
CA LEU A 10 -20.29 25.41 5.48
C LEU A 10 -19.15 24.65 4.79
N PRO A 11 -18.02 25.29 4.46
CA PRO A 11 -16.87 24.57 3.96
C PRO A 11 -16.48 23.50 4.98
N SER A 12 -16.34 22.25 4.53
CA SER A 12 -15.94 21.14 5.40
C SER A 12 -14.58 21.45 6.03
N ARG A 13 -14.44 21.17 7.32
CA ARG A 13 -13.15 21.35 8.00
C ARG A 13 -12.15 20.33 7.43
N PRO A 14 -10.86 20.69 7.26
CA PRO A 14 -9.86 19.77 6.73
C PRO A 14 -9.86 18.39 7.43
N HIS A 15 -10.09 18.38 8.73
CA HIS A 15 -10.16 17.15 9.53
C HIS A 15 -11.31 16.21 9.16
N THR A 16 -12.52 16.72 8.92
CA THR A 16 -13.67 15.86 8.58
C THR A 16 -13.51 15.27 7.18
N LYS A 17 -12.86 16.02 6.29
CA LYS A 17 -12.53 15.56 4.94
C LYS A 17 -11.56 14.37 4.98
N VAL A 18 -10.52 14.42 5.82
CA VAL A 18 -9.55 13.31 5.96
C VAL A 18 -10.24 12.06 6.51
N GLU A 19 -11.09 12.19 7.53
CA GLU A 19 -11.84 11.05 8.09
C GLU A 19 -12.76 10.40 7.03
N GLU A 20 -13.46 11.21 6.23
CA GLU A 20 -14.30 10.71 5.13
C GLU A 20 -13.47 10.00 4.04
N GLU A 21 -12.28 10.52 3.71
CA GLU A 21 -11.39 9.90 2.73
C GLU A 21 -10.80 8.57 3.22
N LEU A 22 -10.45 8.46 4.51
CA LEU A 22 -10.00 7.22 5.15
C LEU A 22 -11.10 6.15 5.12
N LEU A 23 -12.31 6.48 5.55
CA LEU A 23 -13.47 5.58 5.50
C LEU A 23 -13.79 5.13 4.07
N SER A 24 -13.69 6.04 3.10
CA SER A 24 -13.87 5.73 1.67
C SER A 24 -12.83 4.71 1.17
N LEU A 25 -11.57 4.86 1.57
CA LEU A 25 -10.50 3.93 1.21
C LEU A 25 -10.69 2.56 1.87
N GLU A 26 -11.03 2.54 3.16
CA GLU A 26 -11.30 1.29 3.89
C GLU A 26 -12.44 0.49 3.24
N ALA A 27 -13.52 1.16 2.85
CA ALA A 27 -14.62 0.54 2.12
C ALA A 27 -14.18 0.01 0.75
N SER A 28 -13.28 0.71 0.07
CA SER A 28 -12.71 0.28 -1.22
C SER A 28 -11.84 -0.97 -1.05
N ILE A 29 -11.03 -1.03 0.01
CA ILE A 29 -10.17 -2.18 0.33
C ILE A 29 -10.99 -3.42 0.68
N SER A 30 -12.11 -3.23 1.38
CA SER A 30 -13.01 -4.31 1.77
C SER A 30 -13.82 -4.86 0.58
N SER A 31 -13.76 -4.23 -0.59
CA SER A 31 -14.50 -4.67 -1.78
C SER A 31 -13.91 -5.96 -2.37
N PRO A 32 -14.73 -6.99 -2.66
CA PRO A 32 -14.26 -8.21 -3.31
C PRO A 32 -13.81 -8.00 -4.76
N SER A 33 -14.13 -6.85 -5.37
CA SER A 33 -13.76 -6.49 -6.74
C SER A 33 -12.49 -5.66 -6.84
N MET A 34 -11.69 -5.56 -5.76
CA MET A 34 -10.49 -4.72 -5.75
C MET A 34 -9.46 -5.20 -6.78
N THR A 35 -8.96 -4.27 -7.59
CA THR A 35 -7.97 -4.49 -8.65
C THR A 35 -6.64 -3.81 -8.30
N ILE A 36 -5.57 -4.16 -9.03
CA ILE A 36 -4.27 -3.51 -8.83
C ILE A 36 -4.33 -2.00 -9.14
N GLU A 37 -5.13 -1.60 -10.13
CA GLU A 37 -5.35 -0.18 -10.46
C GLU A 37 -6.01 0.58 -9.31
N THR A 38 -7.08 0.03 -8.72
CA THR A 38 -7.74 0.64 -7.55
C THR A 38 -6.81 0.72 -6.34
N ILE A 39 -5.88 -0.23 -6.21
CA ILE A 39 -4.87 -0.20 -5.16
C ILE A 39 -3.85 0.91 -5.39
N SER A 40 -3.37 1.07 -6.62
CA SER A 40 -2.44 2.14 -6.98
C SER A 40 -3.04 3.52 -6.72
N ASP A 41 -4.32 3.71 -7.09
CA ASP A 41 -5.07 4.92 -6.73
C ASP A 41 -5.16 5.09 -5.20
N GLY A 42 -5.44 4.00 -4.47
CA GLY A 42 -5.44 4.00 -3.01
C GLY A 42 -4.11 4.46 -2.39
N LEU A 43 -2.96 4.00 -2.92
CA LEU A 43 -1.63 4.42 -2.45
C LEU A 43 -1.38 5.91 -2.71
N ARG A 44 -1.82 6.42 -3.86
CA ARG A 44 -1.75 7.85 -4.19
C ARG A 44 -2.59 8.67 -3.21
N ARG A 45 -3.85 8.29 -3.01
CA ARG A 45 -4.77 8.95 -2.08
C ARG A 45 -4.26 8.92 -0.64
N LEU A 46 -3.64 7.82 -0.20
CA LEU A 46 -2.96 7.76 1.09
C LEU A 46 -1.83 8.79 1.22
N GLY A 47 -1.05 8.99 0.16
CA GLY A 47 -0.03 10.05 0.13
C GLY A 47 -0.62 11.45 0.35
N ASP A 48 -1.78 11.74 -0.25
CA ASP A 48 -2.49 13.01 -0.08
C ASP A 48 -3.09 13.15 1.33
N ILE A 49 -3.61 12.05 1.88
CA ILE A 49 -4.10 11.98 3.27
C ILE A 49 -2.96 12.28 4.25
N TYR A 50 -1.80 11.62 4.12
CA TYR A 50 -0.66 11.90 4.99
C TYR A 50 -0.17 13.34 4.88
N SER A 51 -0.23 13.93 3.68
CA SER A 51 0.08 15.35 3.48
C SER A 51 -0.90 16.25 4.23
N THR A 52 -2.20 15.92 4.17
CA THR A 52 -3.24 16.68 4.87
C THR A 52 -3.13 16.51 6.39
N ILE A 53 -2.78 15.31 6.88
CA ILE A 53 -2.52 15.06 8.31
C ILE A 53 -1.31 15.88 8.78
N GLU A 54 -0.25 15.97 7.97
CA GLU A 54 0.90 16.80 8.27
C GLU A 54 0.53 18.30 8.37
N GLU A 55 -0.27 18.82 7.44
CA GLU A 55 -0.78 20.20 7.51
C GLU A 55 -1.59 20.45 8.79
N ILE A 56 -2.42 19.48 9.16
CA ILE A 56 -3.19 19.50 10.41
C ILE A 56 -2.24 19.55 11.62
N MET A 57 -1.21 18.71 11.66
CA MET A 57 -0.24 18.68 12.75
C MET A 57 0.49 20.01 12.94
N CYS A 58 0.75 20.73 11.84
CA CYS A 58 1.45 22.02 11.87
C CYS A 58 0.59 23.19 12.40
N LEU A 59 -0.73 23.01 12.55
CA LEU A 59 -1.62 24.08 13.03
C LEU A 59 -1.24 24.53 14.45
N PRO A 60 -1.30 25.84 14.76
CA PRO A 60 -0.94 26.37 16.08
C PRO A 60 -1.70 25.73 17.24
N SER A 61 -2.95 25.30 17.00
CA SER A 61 -3.78 24.61 17.99
C SER A 61 -3.21 23.25 18.43
N ASN A 62 -2.36 22.65 17.61
CA ASN A 62 -1.78 21.32 17.82
C ASN A 62 -0.31 21.37 18.30
N GLN A 63 0.30 22.57 18.32
CA GLN A 63 1.66 22.79 18.82
C GLN A 63 1.75 22.72 20.35
N ILE A 64 0.63 22.89 21.07
CA ILE A 64 0.57 22.77 22.53
C ILE A 64 -0.06 21.41 22.87
N CYS A 65 0.78 20.41 23.10
CA CYS A 65 0.34 19.07 23.50
C CYS A 65 0.37 18.90 25.02
N SER A 66 -0.69 18.31 25.59
CA SER A 66 -0.64 17.82 26.97
C SER A 66 0.38 16.67 27.10
N SER A 67 0.85 16.40 28.34
CA SER A 67 1.76 15.27 28.62
C SER A 67 1.21 13.94 28.11
N GLN A 68 -0.10 13.71 28.28
CA GLN A 68 -0.77 12.51 27.80
C GLN A 68 -0.74 12.41 26.26
N GLN A 69 -1.03 13.52 25.55
CA GLN A 69 -0.99 13.53 24.09
C GLN A 69 0.43 13.30 23.54
N ARG A 70 1.46 13.87 24.17
CA ARG A 70 2.86 13.61 23.80
C ARG A 70 3.20 12.13 23.92
N LYS A 71 2.83 11.48 25.03
CA LYS A 71 3.09 10.05 25.23
C LYS A 71 2.42 9.18 24.16
N MET A 72 1.19 9.51 23.77
CA MET A 72 0.49 8.78 22.69
C MET A 72 1.18 9.01 21.33
N LEU A 73 1.62 10.23 21.07
CA LEU A 73 2.32 10.59 19.83
C LEU A 73 3.69 9.91 19.72
N GLU A 74 4.40 9.76 20.84
CA GLU A 74 5.67 9.03 20.92
C GLU A 74 5.47 7.56 20.53
N GLY A 75 4.44 6.88 21.06
CA GLY A 75 4.07 5.53 20.63
C GLY A 75 3.73 5.44 19.14
N GLU A 76 2.98 6.42 18.62
CA GLU A 76 2.68 6.51 17.18
C GLU A 76 3.94 6.69 16.34
N THR A 77 4.96 7.40 16.84
CA THR A 77 6.23 7.50 16.13
C THR A 77 6.90 6.13 15.98
N GLU A 78 6.88 5.26 16.99
CA GLU A 78 7.46 3.91 16.83
C GLU A 78 6.73 3.12 15.73
N CYS A 79 5.39 3.13 15.73
CA CYS A 79 4.60 2.47 14.69
C CYS A 79 4.81 3.07 13.29
N SER A 80 5.04 4.38 13.18
CA SER A 80 5.36 5.03 11.90
C SER A 80 6.69 4.54 11.31
N LEU A 81 7.66 4.15 12.16
CA LEU A 81 8.93 3.59 11.70
C LEU A 81 8.73 2.19 11.11
N GLU A 82 7.94 1.35 11.79
CA GLU A 82 7.60 0.01 11.27
C GLU A 82 6.89 0.10 9.92
N LEU A 83 5.99 1.09 9.75
CA LEU A 83 5.32 1.33 8.48
C LEU A 83 6.28 1.83 7.39
N LEU A 84 7.25 2.68 7.73
CA LEU A 84 8.28 3.15 6.80
C LEU A 84 9.15 1.99 6.29
N ASP A 85 9.59 1.11 7.19
CA ASP A 85 10.38 -0.08 6.85
C ASP A 85 9.57 -1.01 5.92
N LEU A 86 8.29 -1.19 6.21
CA LEU A 86 7.37 -1.95 5.36
C LEU A 86 7.23 -1.32 3.96
N CYS A 87 6.99 -0.01 3.88
CA CYS A 87 6.85 0.69 2.61
C CYS A 87 8.12 0.63 1.77
N ASN A 88 9.30 0.77 2.40
CA ASN A 88 10.57 0.64 1.71
C ASN A 88 10.78 -0.78 1.16
N ALA A 89 10.55 -1.80 1.99
CA ALA A 89 10.66 -3.20 1.56
C ALA A 89 9.69 -3.52 0.41
N MET A 90 8.47 -3.02 0.46
CA MET A 90 7.47 -3.20 -0.60
C MET A 90 7.87 -2.47 -1.89
N HIS A 91 8.41 -1.25 -1.80
CA HIS A 91 8.93 -0.53 -2.95
C HIS A 91 10.06 -1.32 -3.63
N GLU A 92 11.04 -1.81 -2.87
CA GLU A 92 12.14 -2.65 -3.38
C GLU A 92 11.60 -3.93 -4.05
N ASP A 93 10.64 -4.60 -3.42
CA ASP A 93 9.99 -5.79 -4.00
C ASP A 93 9.26 -5.46 -5.30
N PHE A 94 8.60 -4.31 -5.43
CA PHE A 94 7.96 -3.91 -6.70
C PHE A 94 8.98 -3.59 -7.80
N THR A 95 10.08 -2.92 -7.47
CA THR A 95 11.18 -2.68 -8.41
C THR A 95 11.76 -4.01 -8.92
N GLU A 96 12.02 -4.97 -8.02
CA GLU A 96 12.51 -6.30 -8.42
C GLU A 96 11.47 -7.07 -9.23
N LEU A 97 10.18 -6.99 -8.86
CA LEU A 97 9.09 -7.66 -9.56
C LEU A 97 8.95 -7.17 -11.00
N LYS A 98 9.05 -5.85 -11.20
CA LYS A 98 9.01 -5.21 -12.52
C LYS A 98 10.14 -5.71 -13.42
N ALA A 99 11.37 -5.77 -12.89
CA ALA A 99 12.52 -6.32 -13.63
C ALA A 99 12.30 -7.79 -14.02
N ILE A 100 11.74 -8.61 -13.12
CA ILE A 100 11.39 -10.02 -13.41
C ILE A 100 10.34 -10.10 -14.53
N ILE A 101 9.32 -9.24 -14.52
CA ILE A 101 8.28 -9.21 -15.55
C ILE A 101 8.86 -8.82 -16.91
N GLN A 102 9.74 -7.81 -16.95
CA GLN A 102 10.43 -7.40 -18.18
C GLN A 102 11.29 -8.54 -18.75
N ASP A 103 12.06 -9.22 -17.90
CA ASP A 103 12.86 -10.37 -18.31
C ASP A 103 11.98 -11.53 -18.81
N LEU A 104 10.83 -11.75 -18.16
CA LEU A 104 9.86 -12.76 -18.58
C LEU A 104 9.28 -12.42 -19.95
N GLN A 105 8.91 -11.16 -20.22
CA GLN A 105 8.46 -10.72 -21.54
C GLN A 105 9.53 -10.97 -22.61
N VAL A 106 10.80 -10.67 -22.32
CA VAL A 106 11.91 -10.90 -23.26
C VAL A 106 12.05 -12.40 -23.57
N ALA A 107 11.99 -13.25 -22.55
CA ALA A 107 12.05 -14.70 -22.73
C ALA A 107 10.87 -15.24 -23.56
N THR A 108 9.65 -14.75 -23.29
CA THR A 108 8.44 -15.11 -24.04
C THR A 108 8.52 -14.67 -25.51
N ARG A 109 8.99 -13.45 -25.79
CA ARG A 109 9.19 -12.94 -27.17
C ARG A 109 10.20 -13.77 -27.97
N LYS A 110 11.24 -14.26 -27.31
CA LYS A 110 12.29 -15.09 -27.93
C LYS A 110 11.86 -16.56 -28.09
N GLY A 111 10.74 -16.97 -27.50
CA GLY A 111 10.32 -18.37 -27.44
C GLY A 111 11.23 -19.23 -26.57
N ASP A 112 11.94 -18.63 -25.60
CA ASP A 112 12.81 -19.37 -24.66
C ASP A 112 11.99 -19.83 -23.44
N ASP A 113 11.32 -20.97 -23.61
CA ASP A 113 10.47 -21.57 -22.57
C ASP A 113 11.24 -21.87 -21.27
N THR A 114 12.54 -22.16 -21.36
CA THR A 114 13.37 -22.47 -20.18
C THR A 114 13.65 -21.20 -19.40
N ALA A 115 14.06 -20.11 -20.07
CA ALA A 115 14.27 -18.82 -19.43
C ALA A 115 12.96 -18.25 -18.86
N ALA A 116 11.84 -18.38 -19.59
CA ALA A 116 10.53 -17.95 -19.11
C ALA A 116 10.14 -18.69 -17.83
N GLN A 117 10.34 -20.00 -17.78
CA GLN A 117 10.06 -20.81 -16.59
C GLN A 117 10.93 -20.41 -15.39
N VAL A 118 12.21 -20.09 -15.60
CA VAL A 118 13.08 -19.57 -14.54
C VAL A 118 12.54 -18.25 -13.97
N LYS A 119 12.09 -17.33 -14.84
CA LYS A 119 11.55 -16.03 -14.40
C LYS A 119 10.20 -16.16 -13.68
N ILE A 120 9.33 -17.09 -14.09
CA ILE A 120 8.08 -17.43 -13.36
C ILE A 120 8.39 -17.95 -11.95
N GLN A 121 9.45 -18.75 -11.78
CA GLN A 121 9.87 -19.21 -10.46
C GLN A 121 10.40 -18.05 -9.60
N SER A 122 11.21 -17.15 -10.17
CA SER A 122 11.68 -15.94 -9.48
C SER A 122 10.52 -15.06 -9.04
N TYR A 123 9.54 -14.79 -9.92
CA TYR A 123 8.32 -14.06 -9.59
C TYR A 123 7.60 -14.68 -8.39
N THR A 124 7.38 -16.00 -8.43
CA THR A 124 6.69 -16.73 -7.36
C THR A 124 7.45 -16.67 -6.02
N ARG A 125 8.78 -16.73 -6.06
CA ARG A 125 9.62 -16.61 -4.85
C ARG A 125 9.53 -15.21 -4.26
N LEU A 126 9.59 -14.18 -5.12
CA LEU A 126 9.52 -12.79 -4.69
C LEU A 126 8.16 -12.46 -4.08
N VAL A 127 7.04 -12.83 -4.72
CA VAL A 127 5.71 -12.62 -4.13
C VAL A 127 5.55 -13.35 -2.79
N LYS A 128 6.15 -14.53 -2.64
CA LYS A 128 6.19 -15.26 -1.35
C LYS A 128 7.07 -14.57 -0.30
N LYS A 129 8.16 -13.92 -0.70
CA LYS A 129 9.00 -13.08 0.17
C LYS A 129 8.18 -11.86 0.63
N ALA A 130 7.56 -11.14 -0.30
CA ALA A 130 6.71 -9.99 -0.03
C ALA A 130 5.61 -10.32 1.01
N LYS A 131 4.95 -11.47 0.84
CA LYS A 131 3.91 -11.94 1.77
C LYS A 131 4.41 -12.16 3.21
N LYS A 132 5.71 -12.40 3.41
CA LYS A 132 6.28 -12.59 4.75
C LYS A 132 6.38 -11.28 5.53
N HIS A 133 6.39 -10.12 4.88
CA HIS A 133 6.41 -8.82 5.57
C HIS A 133 5.19 -8.66 6.49
N PHE A 134 4.04 -9.21 6.12
CA PHE A 134 2.78 -9.08 6.86
C PHE A 134 2.58 -10.13 7.98
N LYS A 135 3.42 -11.17 8.05
CA LYS A 135 3.25 -12.26 9.05
C LYS A 135 3.54 -11.83 10.49
N LYS A 136 4.22 -10.70 10.70
CA LYS A 136 4.52 -10.16 12.03
C LYS A 136 3.57 -9.03 12.47
N ALA A 137 2.73 -8.52 11.57
CA ALA A 137 1.89 -7.34 11.80
C ALA A 137 0.57 -7.63 12.55
N ALA A 138 0.29 -8.89 12.92
CA ALA A 138 -0.95 -9.29 13.58
C ALA A 138 -0.98 -9.03 15.11
N LYS A 139 -0.26 -8.02 15.60
CA LYS A 139 -0.49 -7.50 16.95
C LYS A 139 -1.51 -6.37 16.84
N LYS A 140 -2.78 -6.76 17.04
CA LYS A 140 -3.90 -5.84 17.21
C LYS A 140 -3.55 -4.90 18.38
N VAL A 141 -3.23 -3.65 18.08
CA VAL A 141 -3.23 -2.60 19.10
C VAL A 141 -4.68 -2.49 19.53
N THR A 142 -4.97 -2.90 20.75
CA THR A 142 -6.26 -2.65 21.38
C THR A 142 -6.48 -1.15 21.37
N SER A 143 -7.49 -0.71 20.61
CA SER A 143 -8.03 0.64 20.66
C SER A 143 -8.58 0.88 22.06
N GLU A 144 -7.70 1.23 22.99
CA GLU A 144 -8.09 2.12 24.08
C GLU A 144 -8.55 3.41 23.40
N LYS A 145 -9.71 3.95 23.81
CA LYS A 145 -10.26 5.18 23.24
C LYS A 145 -9.16 6.23 23.11
N GLU A 146 -8.75 6.46 21.88
CA GLU A 146 -7.58 7.29 21.59
C GLU A 146 -8.04 8.75 21.63
N ASP A 147 -7.92 9.38 22.80
CA ASP A 147 -8.37 10.76 23.03
C ASP A 147 -7.61 11.80 22.17
N CYS A 148 -6.44 11.43 21.63
CA CYS A 148 -5.67 12.25 20.71
C CYS A 148 -6.11 12.02 19.26
N ARG A 149 -6.83 12.99 18.69
CA ARG A 149 -7.31 12.94 17.30
C ARG A 149 -6.19 12.70 16.28
N MET A 150 -5.02 13.31 16.47
CA MET A 150 -3.89 13.14 15.54
C MET A 150 -3.41 11.69 15.50
N VAL A 151 -3.27 11.07 16.67
CA VAL A 151 -2.85 9.67 16.79
C VAL A 151 -3.88 8.76 16.12
N ARG A 152 -5.18 9.00 16.35
CA ARG A 152 -6.24 8.25 15.67
C ARG A 152 -6.15 8.32 14.14
N LEU A 153 -5.96 9.52 13.57
CA LEU A 153 -5.83 9.70 12.12
C LEU A 153 -4.60 8.98 11.54
N LEU A 154 -3.45 9.09 12.23
CA LEU A 154 -2.20 8.43 11.82
C LEU A 154 -2.31 6.90 11.91
N SER A 155 -2.91 6.40 12.99
CA SER A 155 -3.17 4.99 13.23
C SER A 155 -4.08 4.39 12.18
N GLU A 156 -5.21 5.05 11.87
CA GLU A 156 -6.17 4.62 10.84
C GLU A 156 -5.52 4.62 9.44
N ALA A 157 -4.78 5.69 9.09
CA ALA A 157 -4.04 5.75 7.83
C ALA A 157 -3.00 4.63 7.71
N ARG A 158 -2.32 4.28 8.82
CA ARG A 158 -1.35 3.18 8.87
C ARG A 158 -2.01 1.81 8.66
N GLU A 159 -3.13 1.57 9.33
CA GLU A 159 -3.88 0.31 9.20
C GLU A 159 -4.41 0.12 7.76
N ILE A 160 -4.95 1.18 7.15
CA ILE A 160 -5.39 1.19 5.76
C ILE A 160 -4.20 0.95 4.82
N THR A 161 -3.07 1.64 5.02
CA THR A 161 -1.84 1.44 4.23
C THR A 161 -1.38 -0.01 4.28
N THR A 162 -1.32 -0.60 5.48
CA THR A 162 -0.86 -1.98 5.69
C THR A 162 -1.80 -2.96 4.97
N SER A 163 -3.10 -2.78 5.12
CA SER A 163 -4.13 -3.61 4.48
C SER A 163 -4.09 -3.53 2.96
N LEU A 164 -3.82 -2.33 2.42
CA LEU A 164 -3.70 -2.09 0.99
C LEU A 164 -2.46 -2.80 0.39
N LEU A 165 -1.31 -2.67 1.05
CA LEU A 165 -0.08 -3.35 0.64
C LEU A 165 -0.22 -4.89 0.76
N GLU A 166 -0.86 -5.40 1.80
CA GLU A 166 -1.11 -6.83 1.96
C GLU A 166 -2.01 -7.36 0.82
N SER A 167 -3.08 -6.63 0.52
CA SER A 167 -4.00 -6.96 -0.56
C SER A 167 -3.32 -6.94 -1.93
N THR A 168 -2.37 -6.03 -2.12
CA THR A 168 -1.53 -5.96 -3.32
C THR A 168 -0.77 -7.26 -3.53
N VAL A 169 -0.07 -7.74 -2.50
CA VAL A 169 0.67 -9.01 -2.56
C VAL A 169 -0.28 -10.20 -2.80
N HIS A 170 -1.47 -10.16 -2.19
CA HIS A 170 -2.49 -11.18 -2.43
C HIS A 170 -2.92 -11.23 -3.90
N LEU A 171 -3.19 -10.09 -4.54
CA LEU A 171 -3.55 -10.01 -5.95
C LEU A 171 -2.38 -10.46 -6.84
N LEU A 172 -1.16 -9.95 -6.61
CA LEU A 172 0.03 -10.34 -7.37
C LEU A 172 0.29 -11.84 -7.33
N SER A 173 -0.04 -12.52 -6.24
CA SER A 173 0.09 -13.99 -6.15
C SER A 173 -0.80 -14.77 -7.11
N LYS A 174 -1.83 -14.12 -7.68
CA LYS A 174 -2.79 -14.70 -8.63
C LYS A 174 -2.52 -14.31 -10.09
N GLN A 175 -1.66 -13.31 -10.35
CA GLN A 175 -1.46 -12.76 -11.69
C GLN A 175 -0.67 -13.68 -12.63
N ILE A 176 0.25 -14.49 -12.11
CA ILE A 176 1.02 -15.46 -12.89
C ILE A 176 0.71 -16.86 -12.37
N ALA A 177 -0.05 -17.63 -13.17
CA ALA A 177 -0.38 -19.00 -12.83
C ALA A 177 0.87 -19.88 -12.97
N VAL A 178 1.33 -20.47 -11.86
CA VAL A 178 2.36 -21.50 -11.89
C VAL A 178 1.77 -22.80 -12.48
N PRO A 179 2.40 -23.41 -13.50
CA PRO A 179 2.07 -24.77 -13.88
C PRO A 179 2.43 -25.70 -12.70
N LYS A 180 1.44 -26.40 -12.14
CA LYS A 180 1.68 -27.41 -11.10
C LYS A 180 2.46 -28.57 -11.71
N TRP A 181 3.75 -28.68 -11.38
CA TRP A 181 4.50 -29.92 -11.59
C TRP A 181 4.40 -30.77 -10.33
N SER A 182 3.57 -31.82 -10.38
CA SER A 182 3.78 -32.95 -9.48
C SER A 182 5.09 -33.64 -9.90
N LEU A 183 5.90 -34.03 -8.91
CA LEU A 183 7.25 -34.62 -9.09
C LEU A 183 7.23 -36.02 -9.75
N VAL A 184 6.10 -36.47 -10.26
CA VAL A 184 5.94 -37.78 -10.92
C VAL A 184 5.37 -37.52 -12.32
N SER A 185 6.27 -37.38 -13.31
CA SER A 185 6.10 -37.79 -14.72
C SER A 185 7.07 -37.02 -15.63
N LYS A 186 8.31 -37.52 -15.78
CA LYS A 186 9.29 -37.02 -16.76
C LYS A 186 9.01 -37.48 -18.21
N ALA A 187 7.95 -38.25 -18.47
CA ALA A 187 7.72 -38.89 -19.77
C ALA A 187 6.52 -38.37 -20.59
N PHE A 188 5.65 -37.50 -20.03
CA PHE A 188 4.43 -37.03 -20.72
C PHE A 188 4.24 -35.51 -20.75
N GLN A 189 5.26 -34.71 -20.44
CA GLN A 189 5.14 -33.24 -20.47
C GLN A 189 5.25 -32.68 -21.89
N LYS A 190 4.38 -33.13 -22.80
CA LYS A 190 4.16 -32.45 -24.07
C LYS A 190 3.01 -31.47 -23.84
N LYS A 191 3.35 -30.17 -23.82
CA LYS A 191 2.43 -29.03 -24.02
C LYS A 191 1.57 -28.59 -22.81
N ASN A 192 2.21 -28.28 -21.68
CA ASN A 192 1.70 -27.22 -20.81
C ASN A 192 2.56 -25.97 -21.02
N SER A 193 2.48 -25.36 -22.20
CA SER A 193 3.10 -24.05 -22.42
C SER A 193 2.43 -23.08 -21.46
N VAL A 194 3.19 -22.47 -20.55
CA VAL A 194 2.70 -21.34 -19.77
C VAL A 194 2.51 -20.19 -20.76
N VAL A 195 1.30 -20.08 -21.30
CA VAL A 195 0.93 -18.94 -22.14
C VAL A 195 0.53 -17.81 -21.19
N CYS A 196 1.53 -17.18 -20.55
CA CYS A 196 1.37 -15.77 -20.19
C CYS A 196 1.40 -15.02 -21.52
N LYS A 197 0.25 -14.49 -21.95
CA LYS A 197 0.19 -13.69 -23.17
C LYS A 197 1.03 -12.43 -22.96
N GLU A 198 1.79 -12.02 -23.97
CA GLU A 198 2.65 -10.83 -23.90
C GLU A 198 1.88 -9.59 -23.46
N GLU A 199 0.66 -9.39 -23.98
CA GLU A 199 -0.25 -8.31 -23.60
C GLU A 199 -0.57 -8.30 -22.09
N GLN A 200 -0.75 -9.47 -21.48
CA GLN A 200 -1.02 -9.59 -20.04
C GLN A 200 0.21 -9.24 -19.21
N LEU A 201 1.40 -9.63 -19.67
CA LEU A 201 2.66 -9.25 -19.02
C LEU A 201 2.93 -7.76 -19.13
N GLN A 202 2.54 -7.12 -20.23
CA GLN A 202 2.66 -5.67 -20.39
C GLN A 202 1.72 -4.91 -19.45
N VAL A 203 0.45 -5.33 -19.36
CA VAL A 203 -0.50 -4.75 -18.40
C VAL A 203 -0.01 -4.92 -16.95
N LEU A 204 0.52 -6.10 -16.63
CA LEU A 204 1.07 -6.38 -15.30
C LEU A 204 2.30 -5.53 -14.99
N GLU A 205 3.21 -5.33 -15.96
CA GLU A 205 4.37 -4.45 -15.82
C GLU A 205 3.95 -3.00 -15.52
N CYS A 206 3.01 -2.46 -16.29
CA CYS A 206 2.46 -1.12 -16.06
C CYS A 206 1.86 -1.02 -14.65
N SER A 207 1.03 -1.99 -14.29
CA SER A 207 0.37 -2.06 -12.98
C SER A 207 1.39 -2.10 -11.83
N VAL A 208 2.46 -2.89 -11.95
CA VAL A 208 3.53 -2.96 -10.95
C VAL A 208 4.35 -1.67 -10.93
N GLY A 209 4.56 -1.02 -12.07
CA GLY A 209 5.20 0.29 -12.14
C GLY A 209 4.39 1.37 -11.41
N ASP A 210 3.07 1.35 -11.52
CA ASP A 210 2.20 2.27 -10.79
C ASP A 210 2.23 2.01 -9.27
N LEU A 211 2.26 0.73 -8.87
CA LEU A 211 2.44 0.34 -7.46
C LEU A 211 3.80 0.78 -6.91
N GLU A 212 4.89 0.59 -7.66
CA GLU A 212 6.24 1.06 -7.33
C GLU A 212 6.23 2.58 -7.10
N ALA A 213 5.69 3.35 -8.04
CA ALA A 213 5.58 4.79 -7.93
C ALA A 213 4.75 5.22 -6.71
N GLY A 214 3.59 4.58 -6.49
CA GLY A 214 2.70 4.84 -5.36
C GLY A 214 3.38 4.57 -4.01
N ALA A 215 4.03 3.42 -3.86
CA ALA A 215 4.77 3.06 -2.65
C ALA A 215 5.94 4.05 -2.38
N GLY A 216 6.63 4.48 -3.44
CA GLY A 216 7.70 5.48 -3.32
C GLY A 216 7.20 6.86 -2.91
N ILE A 217 6.05 7.29 -3.42
CA ILE A 217 5.39 8.53 -2.98
C ILE A 217 5.02 8.41 -1.50
N LEU A 218 4.37 7.31 -1.12
CA LEU A 218 3.93 7.08 0.24
C LEU A 218 5.10 7.06 1.23
N PHE A 219 6.19 6.36 0.91
CA PHE A 219 7.40 6.34 1.72
C PHE A 219 7.92 7.76 2.01
N ARG A 220 8.01 8.62 0.99
CA ARG A 220 8.46 10.01 1.16
C ARG A 220 7.50 10.81 2.05
N ARG A 221 6.19 10.63 1.89
CA ARG A 221 5.17 11.32 2.72
C ARG A 221 5.20 10.85 4.17
N LEU A 222 5.37 9.56 4.41
CA LEU A 222 5.54 9.00 5.75
C LEU A 222 6.80 9.54 6.43
N LEU A 223 7.90 9.68 5.68
CA LEU A 223 9.14 10.24 6.22
C LEU A 223 8.96 11.70 6.64
N GLN A 224 8.28 12.49 5.81
CA GLN A 224 7.91 13.89 6.13
C GLN A 224 7.03 13.96 7.38
N SER A 225 5.93 13.20 7.40
CA SER A 225 5.02 13.13 8.55
C SER A 225 5.75 12.77 9.85
N ARG A 226 6.67 11.78 9.80
CA ARG A 226 7.51 11.41 10.94
C ARG A 226 8.41 12.55 11.41
N VAL A 227 9.09 13.25 10.50
CA VAL A 227 9.93 14.41 10.86
C VAL A 227 9.09 15.47 11.56
N THR A 228 7.89 15.75 11.04
CA THR A 228 6.95 16.70 11.65
C THR A 228 6.51 16.24 13.04
N LEU A 229 6.24 14.94 13.25
CA LEU A 229 5.94 14.38 14.58
C LEU A 229 7.09 14.61 15.57
N LEU A 230 8.33 14.31 15.16
CA LEU A 230 9.52 14.45 15.99
C LEU A 230 9.78 15.92 16.36
N ASN A 231 9.52 16.85 15.45
CA ASN A 231 9.65 18.28 15.72
C ASN A 231 8.64 18.75 16.78
N ILE A 232 7.39 18.28 16.72
CA ILE A 232 6.35 18.58 17.72
C ILE A 232 6.73 18.02 19.09
N LEU A 233 7.28 16.80 19.13
CA LEU A 233 7.71 16.16 20.38
C LEU A 233 8.94 16.84 21.01
N SER A 234 9.77 17.48 20.19
CA SER A 234 10.99 18.18 20.63
C SER A 234 10.74 19.64 21.03
N SER A 235 9.52 20.16 20.84
CA SER A 235 9.10 21.53 21.17
C SER A 235 8.45 21.62 22.55
#